data_AF-A0A9W9KVW9-F1
#
_entry.id   AF-A0A9W9KVW9-F1
#
_cell.length_a   1.000
_cell.length_b   1.000
_cell.length_c   1.000
_cell.angle_alpha   90.00
_cell.angle_beta   90.00
_cell.angle_gamma   90.00
#
_symmetry.space_group_name_H-M   'P 1'
#
loop_
_entity.id
_entity.type
_entity.pdbx_description
1 polymer ?
#
loop_
_entity_poly.entity_id
_entity_poly.type
_entity_poly.pdbx_seq_one_letter_code
_entity_poly.pdbx_strand_id
1 'polypeptide(L)'
;MSSPSTRRLLKESTDLHKNPSPYFTAYPTSDTNLHDWHFTLTGPPSTPYARGLYHGRITFPPTYPLRPPSFRFLTPSGRFEVNREICLSISGHHEETWQPAWWGAHCAVGDKV
;
A
#
# COMPACT_ATOMS: atom_id res chain seq x y z
N MET A 1 -1.28 -26.20 -2.84
CA MET A 1 -1.38 -25.56 -1.51
C MET A 1 -1.12 -24.08 -1.67
N SER A 2 -2.03 -23.19 -1.24
CA SER A 2 -1.81 -21.73 -1.29
C SER A 2 -0.59 -21.36 -0.42
N SER A 3 0.30 -20.48 -0.89
CA SER A 3 1.53 -20.13 -0.15
C SER A 3 1.21 -19.38 1.16
N PRO A 4 2.09 -19.38 2.18
CA PRO A 4 1.91 -18.56 3.38
C PRO A 4 1.69 -17.07 3.06
N SER A 5 2.41 -16.54 2.07
CA SER A 5 2.23 -15.16 1.57
C SER A 5 0.81 -14.95 1.03
N THR A 6 0.34 -15.86 0.18
CA THR A 6 -1.00 -15.77 -0.43
C THR A 6 -2.10 -15.77 0.63
N ARG A 7 -2.00 -16.65 1.64
CA ARG A 7 -2.95 -16.66 2.77
C ARG A 7 -2.94 -15.35 3.55
N ARG A 8 -1.75 -14.76 3.73
CA ARG A 8 -1.58 -13.48 4.40
C ARG A 8 -2.26 -12.34 3.63
N LEU A 9 -2.01 -12.24 2.32
CA LEU A 9 -2.58 -11.20 1.45
C LEU A 9 -4.11 -11.30 1.34
N LEU A 10 -4.67 -12.51 1.29
CA LEU A 10 -6.12 -12.71 1.33
C LEU A 10 -6.76 -12.19 2.62
N LYS A 11 -6.12 -12.47 3.77
CA LYS A 11 -6.57 -11.96 5.05
C LYS A 11 -6.53 -10.43 5.08
N GLU A 12 -5.42 -9.83 4.63
CA GLU A 12 -5.27 -8.37 4.59
C GLU A 12 -6.28 -7.69 3.68
N SER A 13 -6.56 -8.29 2.51
CA SER A 13 -7.61 -7.80 1.64
C SER A 13 -8.95 -7.81 2.39
N THR A 14 -9.29 -8.93 3.02
CA THR A 14 -10.52 -9.06 3.80
C THR A 14 -10.60 -8.02 4.94
N ASP A 15 -9.51 -7.80 5.66
CA ASP A 15 -9.46 -6.89 6.80
C ASP A 15 -9.59 -5.42 6.37
N LEU A 16 -8.97 -5.03 5.26
CA LEU A 16 -9.13 -3.69 4.65
C LEU A 16 -10.59 -3.42 4.22
N HIS A 17 -11.28 -4.43 3.71
CA HIS A 17 -12.70 -4.31 3.34
C HIS A 17 -13.63 -4.19 4.54
N LYS A 18 -13.30 -4.86 5.65
CA LYS A 18 -14.11 -4.83 6.88
C LYS A 18 -14.02 -3.47 7.58
N ASN A 19 -12.87 -2.81 7.51
CA ASN A 19 -12.62 -1.52 8.15
C ASN A 19 -12.17 -0.48 7.11
N PRO A 20 -13.08 0.02 6.26
CA PRO A 20 -12.72 0.96 5.20
C PRO A 20 -12.24 2.29 5.77
N SER A 21 -11.11 2.80 5.25
CA SER A 21 -10.63 4.15 5.56
C SER A 21 -11.30 5.17 4.63
N PRO A 22 -11.69 6.36 5.12
CA PRO A 22 -12.22 7.43 4.27
C PRO A 22 -11.15 8.04 3.35
N TYR A 23 -9.85 7.81 3.63
CA TYR A 23 -8.75 8.43 2.90
C TYR A 23 -7.96 7.45 2.04
N PHE A 24 -8.08 6.15 2.28
CA PHE A 24 -7.27 5.14 1.62
C PHE A 24 -8.09 3.90 1.26
N THR A 25 -7.96 3.46 0.02
CA THR A 25 -8.54 2.20 -0.46
C THR A 25 -7.50 1.43 -1.26
N ALA A 26 -7.48 0.10 -1.15
CA ALA A 26 -6.56 -0.74 -1.90
C ALA A 26 -7.15 -2.11 -2.22
N TYR A 27 -6.86 -2.60 -3.42
CA TYR A 27 -7.45 -3.82 -3.97
C TYR A 27 -6.42 -4.57 -4.83
N PRO A 28 -6.38 -5.91 -4.82
CA PRO A 28 -5.65 -6.68 -5.80
C PRO A 28 -6.09 -6.33 -7.22
N THR A 29 -5.14 -6.27 -8.16
CA THR A 29 -5.41 -6.00 -9.58
C THR A 29 -6.15 -7.16 -10.24
N SER A 30 -5.97 -8.39 -9.74
CA SER A 30 -6.75 -9.56 -10.16
C SER A 30 -6.87 -10.60 -9.04
N ASP A 31 -7.86 -11.48 -9.15
CA ASP A 31 -8.06 -12.61 -8.23
C ASP A 31 -6.94 -13.66 -8.32
N THR A 32 -6.22 -13.68 -9.45
CA THR A 32 -5.12 -14.61 -9.71
C THR A 32 -3.76 -14.09 -9.25
N ASN A 33 -3.59 -12.76 -9.15
CA ASN A 33 -2.35 -12.12 -8.75
C ASN A 33 -2.56 -11.21 -7.55
N LEU A 34 -2.47 -11.81 -6.36
CA LEU A 34 -2.57 -11.09 -5.09
C LEU A 34 -1.30 -10.32 -4.72
N HIS A 35 -0.24 -10.39 -5.53
CA HIS A 35 1.01 -9.68 -5.26
C HIS A 35 1.05 -8.27 -5.87
N ASP A 36 -0.01 -7.89 -6.59
CA ASP A 36 -0.09 -6.63 -7.28
C ASP A 36 -1.43 -5.96 -7.00
N TRP A 37 -1.37 -4.77 -6.40
CA TRP A 37 -2.56 -4.07 -5.94
C TRP A 37 -2.57 -2.64 -6.45
N HIS A 38 -3.76 -2.14 -6.72
CA HIS A 38 -4.01 -0.72 -6.89
C HIS A 38 -4.43 -0.09 -5.57
N PHE A 39 -4.01 1.15 -5.34
CA PHE A 39 -4.52 1.95 -4.24
C PHE A 39 -4.97 3.33 -4.70
N THR A 40 -5.89 3.91 -3.93
CA THR A 40 -6.32 5.30 -4.08
C THR A 40 -6.14 6.00 -2.73
N LEU A 41 -5.55 7.19 -2.78
CA LEU A 41 -5.29 8.03 -1.62
C LEU A 41 -5.96 9.39 -1.84
N THR A 42 -6.74 9.83 -0.87
CA THR A 42 -7.28 11.19 -0.81
C THR A 42 -6.33 12.05 0.01
N GLY A 43 -5.97 13.23 -0.52
CA GLY A 43 -5.07 14.13 0.17
C GLY A 43 -5.67 14.69 1.47
N PRO A 44 -4.94 14.66 2.61
CA PRO A 44 -5.46 15.12 3.88
C PRO A 44 -5.86 16.61 3.87
N PRO A 45 -6.90 17.00 4.64
CA PRO A 45 -7.23 18.41 4.84
C PRO A 45 -6.04 19.20 5.38
N SER A 46 -6.00 20.50 5.10
CA SER A 46 -4.95 21.40 5.59
C SER A 46 -3.53 21.09 5.09
N THR A 47 -3.38 20.25 4.06
CA THR A 47 -2.12 20.04 3.33
C THR A 47 -2.20 20.63 1.92
N PRO A 48 -1.06 20.87 1.24
CA PRO A 48 -1.06 21.25 -0.18
C PRO A 48 -1.72 20.21 -1.11
N TYR A 49 -1.92 18.99 -0.62
CA TYR A 49 -2.52 17.88 -1.34
C TYR A 49 -4.04 17.77 -1.12
N ALA A 50 -4.63 18.64 -0.29
CA ALA A 50 -6.04 18.60 0.06
C ALA A 50 -6.95 18.57 -1.19
N ARG A 51 -7.98 17.72 -1.13
CA ARG A 51 -8.91 17.42 -2.26
C ARG A 51 -8.26 16.75 -3.48
N GLY A 52 -6.97 16.42 -3.41
CA GLY A 52 -6.31 15.59 -4.41
C GLY A 52 -6.78 14.13 -4.30
N LEU A 53 -6.89 13.48 -5.45
CA LEU A 53 -7.13 12.04 -5.55
C LEU A 53 -5.97 11.41 -6.30
N TYR A 54 -5.22 10.56 -5.61
CA TYR A 54 -3.98 10.01 -6.11
C TYR A 54 -4.11 8.50 -6.26
N HIS A 55 -3.75 8.01 -7.43
CA HIS A 55 -3.78 6.59 -7.73
C HIS A 55 -2.35 6.03 -7.73
N GLY A 56 -2.20 4.82 -7.21
CA GLY A 56 -0.91 4.17 -7.12
C GLY A 56 -1.01 2.65 -7.17
N ARG A 57 0.17 2.03 -7.09
CA ARG A 57 0.35 0.58 -7.16
C ARG A 57 1.24 0.10 -6.02
N ILE A 58 0.91 -1.06 -5.49
CA ILE A 58 1.62 -1.75 -4.41
C ILE A 58 2.06 -3.10 -4.95
N THR A 59 3.35 -3.39 -4.83
CA THR A 59 3.92 -4.66 -5.27
C THR A 59 4.42 -5.41 -4.04
N PHE A 60 3.83 -6.57 -3.76
CA PHE A 60 4.23 -7.43 -2.65
C PHE A 60 5.25 -8.45 -3.15
N PRO A 61 6.43 -8.59 -2.50
CA PRO A 61 7.39 -9.60 -2.91
C PRO A 61 6.87 -11.03 -2.61
N PRO A 62 7.40 -12.07 -3.27
CA PRO A 62 7.07 -13.46 -2.94
C PRO A 62 7.37 -13.85 -1.49
N THR A 63 8.31 -13.15 -0.86
CA THR A 63 8.73 -13.33 0.54
C THR A 63 7.90 -12.53 1.55
N TYR A 64 6.83 -11.87 1.11
CA TYR A 64 5.91 -11.17 2.00
C TYR A 64 5.26 -12.15 3.02
N PRO A 65 5.10 -11.77 4.30
CA PRO A 65 5.35 -10.46 4.91
C PRO A 65 6.75 -10.28 5.51
N LEU A 66 7.71 -11.19 5.24
CA LEU A 66 9.08 -11.08 5.78
C LEU A 66 9.81 -9.87 5.19
N ARG A 67 9.58 -9.59 3.89
CA ARG A 67 10.06 -8.39 3.23
C ARG A 67 8.90 -7.43 2.96
N PRO A 68 9.13 -6.11 3.06
CA PRO A 68 8.10 -5.08 2.84
C PRO A 68 7.66 -5.02 1.36
N PRO A 69 6.47 -4.45 1.09
CA PRO A 69 6.05 -4.13 -0.26
C PRO A 69 6.79 -2.89 -0.81
N SER A 70 6.72 -2.72 -2.14
CA SER A 70 7.10 -1.46 -2.80
C SER A 70 5.87 -0.68 -3.26
N PHE A 71 5.99 0.63 -3.32
CA PHE A 71 4.90 1.56 -3.64
C PHE A 71 5.33 2.47 -4.78
N ARG A 72 4.37 2.88 -5.60
CA ARG A 72 4.57 3.88 -6.66
C ARG A 72 3.27 4.62 -6.93
N PHE A 73 3.36 5.92 -7.21
CA PHE A 73 2.23 6.69 -7.73
C PHE A 73 2.11 6.50 -9.24
N LEU A 74 0.89 6.34 -9.72
CA LEU A 74 0.57 6.24 -11.16
C LEU A 74 0.05 7.57 -11.72
N THR A 75 -0.33 8.51 -10.85
CA THR A 75 -0.76 9.86 -11.21
C THR A 75 0.20 10.91 -10.64
N PRO A 76 0.33 12.09 -11.26
CA PRO A 76 1.08 13.20 -10.67
C PRO A 76 0.57 13.54 -9.26
N SER A 77 1.44 13.42 -8.25
CA SER A 77 1.10 13.75 -6.86
C SER A 77 1.57 15.14 -6.42
N GLY A 78 2.49 15.74 -7.18
CA GLY A 78 3.20 16.97 -6.79
C GLY A 78 4.31 16.75 -5.75
N ARG A 79 4.51 15.51 -5.26
CA ARG A 79 5.56 15.15 -4.30
C ARG A 79 6.50 14.08 -4.83
N PHE A 80 5.95 13.05 -5.44
CA PHE A 80 6.68 11.88 -5.93
C PHE A 80 6.64 11.83 -7.45
N GLU A 81 7.75 11.37 -8.03
CA GLU A 81 7.83 11.06 -9.45
C GLU A 81 6.87 9.91 -9.80
N VAL A 82 6.19 10.08 -10.94
CA VAL A 82 5.24 9.08 -11.43
C VAL A 82 5.98 7.81 -11.83
N ASN A 83 5.43 6.67 -11.43
CA ASN A 83 5.93 5.33 -11.70
C ASN A 83 7.35 5.05 -11.17
N ARG A 84 7.80 5.85 -10.19
CA ARG A 84 9.04 5.60 -9.45
C ARG A 84 8.71 4.98 -8.10
N GLU A 85 9.55 4.03 -7.67
CA GLU A 85 9.43 3.47 -6.32
C GLU A 85 9.66 4.55 -5.26
N ILE A 86 8.76 4.62 -4.28
CA ILE A 86 8.85 5.59 -3.20
C ILE A 86 9.45 4.98 -1.95
N CYS A 87 10.35 5.74 -1.32
CA CYS A 87 10.97 5.38 -0.06
C CYS A 87 10.05 5.84 1.08
N LEU A 88 9.48 4.90 1.80
CA LEU A 88 8.69 5.12 3.00
C LEU A 88 9.32 4.27 4.12
N SER A 89 9.11 4.63 5.38
CA SER A 89 9.52 3.81 6.53
C SER A 89 8.91 2.39 6.54
N ILE A 90 7.90 2.16 5.70
CA ILE A 90 7.20 0.89 5.50
C ILE A 90 7.51 0.24 4.14
N SER A 91 8.40 0.83 3.32
CA SER A 91 8.77 0.28 2.01
C SER A 91 10.12 -0.42 2.06
N GLY A 92 10.45 -1.17 1.01
CA GLY A 92 11.73 -1.90 0.86
C GLY A 92 13.01 -1.08 0.94
N HIS A 93 12.93 0.24 1.09
CA HIS A 93 14.09 1.07 1.36
C HIS A 93 14.55 1.02 2.83
N HIS A 94 13.67 0.63 3.75
CA HIS A 94 13.95 0.54 5.20
C HIS A 94 13.56 -0.85 5.73
N GLU A 95 14.22 -1.89 5.22
CA GLU A 95 13.96 -3.27 5.66
C GLU A 95 14.24 -3.45 7.17
N GLU A 96 15.17 -2.67 7.72
CA GLU A 96 15.54 -2.67 9.13
C GLU A 96 14.42 -2.19 10.06
N THR A 97 13.51 -1.33 9.57
CA THR A 97 12.38 -0.83 10.37
C THR A 97 11.08 -1.57 10.10
N TRP A 98 11.03 -2.41 9.07
CA TRP A 98 9.81 -3.12 8.71
C TRP A 98 9.35 -4.10 9.79
N GLN A 99 8.07 -4.02 10.16
CA GLN A 99 7.44 -5.06 10.96
C GLN A 99 6.33 -5.75 10.15
N PRO A 100 6.35 -7.09 10.07
CA PRO A 100 5.34 -7.85 9.34
C PRO A 100 3.90 -7.61 9.78
N ALA A 101 3.62 -6.95 10.91
CA ALA A 101 2.26 -6.65 11.37
C ALA A 101 1.70 -5.32 10.82
N TRP A 102 2.52 -4.46 10.22
CA TRP A 102 2.15 -3.06 10.00
C TRP A 102 1.17 -2.80 8.86
N TRP A 103 1.16 -3.60 7.81
CA TRP A 103 0.27 -3.40 6.67
C TRP A 103 -1.23 -3.43 7.03
N GLY A 104 -1.64 -4.34 7.93
CA GLY A 104 -3.05 -4.51 8.32
C GLY A 104 -3.48 -3.69 9.54
N ALA A 105 -2.54 -3.23 10.36
CA ALA A 105 -2.84 -2.49 11.60
C ALA A 105 -2.90 -0.97 11.39
N HIS A 106 -2.20 -0.45 10.38
CA HIS A 106 -2.21 0.95 10.01
C HIS A 106 -2.31 1.01 8.49
N CYS A 107 -3.37 1.63 7.95
CA CYS A 107 -3.47 2.08 6.56
C CYS A 107 -2.40 3.17 6.28
N ALA A 108 -1.13 2.79 6.41
CA ALA A 108 0.02 3.62 6.78
C ALA A 108 0.47 4.62 5.72
N VAL A 109 -0.16 4.63 4.54
CA VAL A 109 0.06 5.69 3.54
C VAL A 109 -0.68 6.97 3.96
N GLY A 110 -1.86 6.87 4.57
CA GLY A 110 -2.65 8.05 4.95
C GLY A 110 -2.01 8.91 6.05
N ASP A 111 -1.31 8.29 7.00
CA ASP A 111 -0.73 8.98 8.16
C ASP A 111 0.71 9.47 7.93
N LYS A 112 1.33 9.12 6.79
CA LYS A 112 2.75 9.40 6.49
C LYS A 112 2.97 10.21 5.21
N VAL A 113 1.92 10.52 4.44
CA VAL A 113 1.98 11.35 3.23
C VAL A 113 1.58 12.79 3.54
#